data_AF-A0A7S4HQV8-F1
#
_entry.id   AF-A0A7S4HQV8-F1
#
_cell.length_a   1.000
_cell.length_b   1.000
_cell.length_c   1.000
_cell.angle_alpha   90.00
_cell.angle_beta   90.00
_cell.angle_gamma   90.00
#
_symmetry.space_group_name_H-M   'P 1'
#
loop_
_entity.id
_entity.type
_entity.pdbx_description
1 polymer ?
#
loop_
_entity_poly.entity_id
_entity_poly.type
_entity_poly.pdbx_seq_one_letter_code
_entity_poly.pdbx_strand_id
1 'polypeptide(L)'
;MRILLFLGVILSIVHVGTLESSKTNEFNLAMIDWIGDFIPGTTSAFLDNLIQLHTGAVLAVDQVNNGTYPNLLTNTSIKLDAVFDGLSQSKAIVEMINFAEAGHTLVVGFPSSEIAAATATIGKVYGVAQIATLASASE
;
A
#
# COMPACT_ATOMS: atom_id res chain seq x y z
N MET A 1 -15.41 -8.52 6.72
CA MET A 1 -14.82 -7.76 7.85
C MET A 1 -13.41 -7.25 7.52
N ARG A 2 -13.16 -6.70 6.31
CA ARG A 2 -11.83 -6.21 5.87
C ARG A 2 -11.79 -4.70 5.57
N ILE A 3 -12.95 -4.10 5.27
CA ILE A 3 -13.11 -2.66 5.01
C ILE A 3 -12.82 -1.80 6.25
N LEU A 4 -13.09 -2.33 7.47
CA LEU A 4 -12.84 -1.61 8.72
C LEU A 4 -11.35 -1.41 9.03
N LEU A 5 -10.47 -2.28 8.53
CA LEU A 5 -9.02 -2.16 8.78
C LEU A 5 -8.42 -0.98 8.01
N PHE A 6 -8.88 -0.73 6.79
CA PHE A 6 -8.45 0.40 5.97
C PHE A 6 -8.86 1.75 6.56
N LEU A 7 -10.07 1.83 7.15
CA LEU A 7 -10.54 3.05 7.79
C LEU A 7 -9.72 3.43 9.04
N GLY A 8 -9.30 2.42 9.82
CA GLY A 8 -8.52 2.62 11.04
C GLY A 8 -7.12 3.20 10.79
N VAL A 9 -6.46 2.81 9.71
CA VAL A 9 -5.13 3.32 9.33
C VAL A 9 -5.21 4.78 8.92
N ILE A 10 -6.23 5.17 8.16
CA ILE A 10 -6.41 6.56 7.73
C ILE A 10 -6.68 7.46 8.95
N LEU A 11 -7.46 6.99 9.93
CA LEU A 11 -7.74 7.73 11.16
C LEU A 11 -6.48 8.00 12.01
N SER A 12 -5.47 7.12 12.00
CA SER A 12 -4.22 7.36 12.74
C SER A 12 -3.33 8.47 12.15
N ILE A 13 -3.48 8.77 10.86
CA ILE A 13 -2.72 9.84 10.17
C ILE A 13 -3.31 11.22 10.53
N VAL A 14 -4.61 11.30 10.83
CA VAL A 14 -5.35 12.55 11.09
C VAL A 14 -4.88 13.27 12.37
N HIS A 15 -4.35 12.56 13.38
CA HIS A 15 -4.02 13.18 14.67
C HIS A 15 -2.73 14.03 14.67
N VAL A 16 -1.93 14.00 13.60
CA VAL A 16 -0.64 14.73 13.52
C VAL A 16 -0.76 16.03 12.69
N GLY A 17 -1.81 16.21 11.89
CA GLY A 17 -1.87 17.24 10.83
C GLY A 17 -2.64 18.53 11.13
N THR A 18 -3.19 18.75 12.34
CA THR A 18 -4.15 19.86 12.58
C THR A 18 -3.54 21.26 12.71
N LEU A 19 -2.27 21.48 12.42
CA LEU A 19 -1.66 22.80 12.48
C LEU A 19 -0.65 22.97 11.34
N GLU A 20 -1.12 23.35 10.14
CA GLU A 20 -0.53 24.36 9.24
C GLU A 20 -0.94 24.21 7.76
N SER A 21 -1.11 25.38 7.13
CA SER A 21 -0.90 25.67 5.70
C SER A 21 -2.03 25.41 4.68
N SER A 22 -2.37 26.50 3.97
CA SER A 22 -3.25 26.59 2.79
C SER A 22 -2.64 26.00 1.50
N LYS A 23 -1.86 24.92 1.61
CA LYS A 23 -1.34 24.15 0.48
C LYS A 23 -1.76 22.71 0.68
N THR A 24 -2.40 22.12 -0.32
CA THR A 24 -2.67 20.68 -0.33
C THR A 24 -1.33 19.96 -0.29
N ASN A 25 -1.08 19.23 0.80
CA ASN A 25 0.08 18.35 0.91
C ASN A 25 -0.17 17.11 0.05
N GLU A 26 0.87 16.56 -0.58
CA GLU A 26 0.77 15.27 -1.27
C GLU A 26 1.33 14.17 -0.35
N PHE A 27 0.53 13.14 -0.10
CA PHE A 27 0.98 11.92 0.55
C PHE A 27 1.18 10.81 -0.48
N ASN A 28 2.43 10.44 -0.74
CA ASN A 28 2.76 9.37 -1.67
C ASN A 28 2.63 8.00 -0.98
N LEU A 29 1.50 7.33 -1.22
CA LEU A 29 1.27 5.97 -0.75
C LEU A 29 1.98 4.99 -1.68
N ALA A 30 3.08 4.42 -1.22
CA ALA A 30 3.79 3.38 -1.96
C ALA A 30 3.02 2.06 -1.91
N MET A 31 2.97 1.36 -3.03
CA MET A 31 2.33 0.06 -3.14
C MET A 31 3.23 -0.92 -3.90
N ILE A 32 3.54 -2.05 -3.26
CA ILE A 32 4.21 -3.18 -3.90
C ILE A 32 3.13 -4.20 -4.25
N ASP A 33 2.82 -4.28 -5.54
CA ASP A 33 1.76 -5.11 -6.09
C ASP A 33 2.29 -6.11 -7.13
N TRP A 34 1.37 -6.89 -7.69
CA TRP A 34 1.60 -7.79 -8.81
C TRP A 34 0.61 -7.54 -9.95
N ILE A 35 1.13 -7.05 -11.08
CA ILE A 35 0.44 -7.10 -12.36
C ILE A 35 1.51 -7.47 -13.42
N GLY A 36 1.82 -8.76 -13.58
CA GLY A 36 2.75 -9.18 -14.63
C GLY A 36 3.30 -10.61 -14.57
N ASP A 37 3.39 -11.21 -15.75
CA ASP A 37 3.81 -12.55 -16.16
C ASP A 37 3.25 -13.75 -15.39
N PHE A 38 2.40 -14.49 -16.11
CA PHE A 38 1.82 -15.78 -15.76
C PHE A 38 2.88 -16.71 -15.13
N ILE A 39 2.73 -17.03 -13.84
CA ILE A 39 3.47 -18.14 -13.24
C ILE A 39 2.76 -19.42 -13.71
N PRO A 40 3.43 -20.34 -14.42
CA PRO A 40 2.83 -21.62 -14.78
C PRO A 40 2.37 -22.34 -13.50
N GLY A 41 1.05 -22.50 -13.34
CA GLY A 41 0.43 -23.06 -12.13
C GLY A 41 -0.40 -22.09 -11.30
N THR A 42 -0.32 -20.77 -11.53
CA THR A 42 -1.28 -19.82 -10.94
C THR A 42 -2.63 -19.89 -11.67
N THR A 43 -3.71 -20.16 -10.93
CA THR A 43 -5.08 -20.16 -11.46
C THR A 43 -5.52 -18.74 -11.82
N SER A 44 -6.37 -18.59 -12.84
CA SER A 44 -6.97 -17.29 -13.22
C SER A 44 -7.58 -16.52 -12.05
N ALA A 45 -8.16 -17.21 -11.07
CA ALA A 45 -8.74 -16.61 -9.87
C ALA A 45 -7.72 -15.83 -9.00
N PHE A 46 -6.44 -16.23 -8.99
CA PHE A 46 -5.40 -15.52 -8.24
C PHE A 46 -5.00 -14.22 -8.94
N LEU A 47 -4.90 -14.24 -10.27
CA LEU A 47 -4.70 -13.05 -11.11
C LEU A 47 -5.85 -12.05 -10.95
N ASP A 48 -7.09 -12.54 -10.98
CA ASP A 48 -8.29 -11.70 -10.80
C ASP A 48 -8.30 -11.00 -9.44
N ASN A 49 -7.90 -11.69 -8.37
CA ASN A 49 -7.84 -11.10 -7.02
C ASN A 49 -6.81 -9.97 -6.91
N LEU A 50 -5.70 -10.06 -7.63
CA LEU A 50 -4.63 -9.06 -7.58
C LEU A 50 -4.97 -7.81 -8.41
N ILE A 51 -5.56 -8.00 -9.60
CA ILE A 51 -6.15 -6.90 -10.36
C ILE A 51 -7.25 -6.19 -9.57
N GLN A 52 -8.09 -6.94 -8.85
CA GLN A 52 -9.14 -6.38 -7.99
C GLN A 52 -8.56 -5.60 -6.81
N LEU A 53 -7.47 -6.06 -6.21
CA LEU A 53 -6.80 -5.34 -5.13
C LEU A 53 -6.25 -4.00 -5.63
N HIS A 54 -5.52 -4.01 -6.74
CA HIS A 54 -4.98 -2.79 -7.34
C HIS A 54 -6.10 -1.79 -7.67
N THR A 55 -7.12 -2.28 -8.37
CA THR A 55 -8.29 -1.47 -8.77
C THR A 55 -9.00 -0.92 -7.54
N GLY A 56 -9.12 -1.72 -6.47
CA GLY A 56 -9.68 -1.29 -5.20
C GLY A 56 -8.86 -0.17 -4.53
N ALA A 57 -7.53 -0.25 -4.58
CA ALA A 57 -6.65 0.80 -4.05
C ALA A 57 -6.80 2.11 -4.83
N VAL A 58 -6.81 2.04 -6.17
CA VAL A 58 -7.04 3.21 -7.04
C VAL A 58 -8.39 3.86 -6.76
N LEU A 59 -9.46 3.07 -6.68
CA LEU A 59 -10.80 3.58 -6.38
C LEU A 59 -10.88 4.17 -4.97
N ALA A 60 -10.25 3.54 -3.97
CA ALA A 60 -10.22 4.08 -2.61
C ALA A 60 -9.53 5.44 -2.53
N VAL A 61 -8.40 5.59 -3.23
CA VAL A 61 -7.69 6.88 -3.35
C VAL A 61 -8.58 7.94 -4.01
N ASP A 62 -9.26 7.59 -5.10
CA ASP A 62 -10.18 8.52 -5.76
C ASP A 62 -11.36 8.92 -4.86
N GLN A 63 -11.92 7.98 -4.09
CA GLN A 63 -12.99 8.27 -3.13
C GLN A 63 -12.57 9.23 -2.00
N VAL A 64 -11.30 9.15 -1.57
CA VAL A 64 -10.74 10.03 -0.53
C VAL A 64 -10.36 11.41 -1.10
N ASN A 65 -9.79 11.45 -2.31
CA ASN A 65 -9.36 12.70 -2.91
C ASN A 65 -10.51 13.50 -3.51
N ASN A 66 -11.43 12.84 -4.21
CA ASN A 66 -12.42 13.49 -5.09
C ASN A 66 -13.85 12.99 -4.89
N GLY A 67 -14.05 11.82 -4.27
CA GLY A 67 -15.33 11.13 -4.23
C GLY A 67 -16.14 11.37 -2.96
N THR A 68 -16.57 10.27 -2.33
CA THR A 68 -17.54 10.29 -1.22
C THR A 68 -16.95 10.82 0.09
N TYR A 69 -15.62 10.80 0.27
CA TYR A 69 -14.96 11.14 1.54
C TYR A 69 -13.91 12.25 1.41
N PRO A 70 -14.21 13.39 0.75
CA PRO A 70 -13.21 14.41 0.43
C PRO A 70 -12.67 15.14 1.67
N ASN A 71 -13.44 15.13 2.77
CA ASN A 71 -13.06 15.77 4.03
C ASN A 71 -12.28 14.85 4.98
N LEU A 72 -12.00 13.61 4.58
CA LEU A 72 -11.22 12.68 5.40
C LEU A 72 -9.77 13.16 5.57
N LEU A 73 -9.23 13.83 4.54
CA LEU A 73 -7.90 14.42 4.51
C LEU A 73 -8.00 15.88 4.05
N THR A 74 -8.41 16.76 4.96
CA THR A 74 -8.82 18.14 4.64
C THR A 74 -7.78 19.00 3.92
N ASN A 75 -6.48 18.67 4.03
CA ASN A 75 -5.39 19.37 3.35
C ASN A 75 -4.38 18.39 2.72
N THR A 76 -4.81 17.18 2.36
CA THR A 76 -3.87 16.17 1.81
C THR A 76 -4.52 15.37 0.70
N SER A 77 -3.86 15.31 -0.46
CA SER A 77 -4.20 14.36 -1.51
C SER A 77 -3.30 13.14 -1.41
N ILE A 78 -3.88 11.96 -1.62
CA ILE A 78 -3.10 10.72 -1.73
C ILE A 78 -2.70 10.53 -3.19
N LYS A 79 -1.41 10.29 -3.44
CA LYS A 79 -0.92 9.79 -4.73
C LYS A 79 -0.47 8.35 -4.54
N LEU A 80 -1.01 7.44 -5.34
CA LEU A 80 -0.58 6.04 -5.32
C LEU A 80 0.67 5.90 -6.19
N ASP A 81 1.75 5.40 -5.61
CA ASP A 81 2.98 5.05 -6.32
C ASP A 81 3.17 3.53 -6.29
N ALA A 82 2.72 2.87 -7.36
CA ALA A 82 2.62 1.42 -7.42
C ALA A 82 3.70 0.81 -8.32
N VAL A 83 4.37 -0.21 -7.80
CA VAL A 83 5.29 -1.07 -8.56
C VAL A 83 4.70 -2.47 -8.69
N PHE A 84 4.85 -3.08 -9.86
CA PHE A 84 4.19 -4.35 -10.22
C PHE A 84 5.16 -5.54 -10.33
N ASP A 85 6.24 -5.53 -9.54
CA ASP A 85 7.32 -6.51 -9.64
C ASP A 85 7.54 -7.31 -8.34
N GLY A 86 6.51 -7.41 -7.50
CA GLY A 86 6.60 -7.99 -6.16
C GLY A 86 6.67 -9.53 -6.07
N LEU A 87 6.75 -10.29 -7.17
CA LEU A 87 6.65 -11.75 -7.14
C LEU A 87 7.86 -12.46 -6.54
N SER A 88 9.06 -11.90 -6.69
CA SER A 88 10.23 -12.45 -6.02
C SER A 88 10.47 -11.71 -4.72
N GLN A 89 10.78 -12.47 -3.67
CA GLN A 89 11.18 -11.90 -2.40
C GLN A 89 12.33 -10.89 -2.57
N SER A 90 13.30 -11.19 -3.44
CA SER A 90 14.42 -10.30 -3.73
C SER A 90 13.99 -8.98 -4.36
N LYS A 91 13.07 -8.98 -5.31
CA LYS A 91 12.56 -7.77 -5.95
C LYS A 91 11.70 -6.96 -4.99
N ALA A 92 10.81 -7.59 -4.25
CA ALA A 92 10.01 -6.91 -3.23
C ALA A 92 10.88 -6.25 -2.13
N ILE A 93 12.00 -6.88 -1.75
CA ILE A 93 13.00 -6.28 -0.86
C ILE A 93 13.63 -5.05 -1.51
N VAL A 94 14.06 -5.15 -2.76
CA VAL A 94 14.66 -4.02 -3.48
C VAL A 94 13.67 -2.86 -3.58
N GLU A 95 12.41 -3.12 -3.91
CA GLU A 95 11.40 -2.07 -3.98
C GLU A 95 11.09 -1.45 -2.61
N MET A 96 11.07 -2.23 -1.53
CA MET A 96 10.97 -1.69 -0.18
C MET A 96 12.14 -0.74 0.14
N ILE A 97 13.37 -1.10 -0.26
CA ILE A 97 14.55 -0.24 -0.08
C ILE A 97 14.40 1.04 -0.93
N ASN A 98 14.03 0.90 -2.21
CA ASN A 98 13.84 2.05 -3.10
C ASN A 98 12.82 3.04 -2.55
N PHE A 99 11.67 2.55 -2.07
CA PHE A 99 10.66 3.40 -1.44
C PHE A 99 11.15 4.04 -0.15
N ALA A 100 11.89 3.31 0.68
CA ALA A 100 12.48 3.88 1.87
C ALA A 100 13.48 5.02 1.54
N GLU A 101 14.36 4.80 0.57
CA GLU A 101 15.36 5.78 0.13
C GLU A 101 14.72 7.00 -0.55
N ALA A 102 13.57 6.82 -1.21
CA ALA A 102 12.75 7.90 -1.74
C ALA A 102 11.94 8.65 -0.66
N GLY A 103 12.05 8.26 0.61
CA GLY A 103 11.43 8.94 1.75
C GLY A 103 9.99 8.52 2.05
N HIS A 104 9.52 7.39 1.50
CA HIS A 104 8.22 6.85 1.86
C HIS A 104 8.26 6.28 3.28
N THR A 105 7.20 6.54 4.04
CA THR A 105 7.06 6.09 5.44
C THR A 105 6.07 4.94 5.61
N LEU A 106 5.28 4.66 4.57
CA LEU A 106 4.29 3.60 4.53
C LEU A 106 4.29 2.93 3.15
N VAL A 107 4.36 1.60 3.15
CA VAL A 107 4.20 0.77 1.94
C VAL A 107 3.06 -0.24 2.17
N VAL A 108 2.18 -0.38 1.19
CA VAL A 108 1.07 -1.34 1.24
C VAL A 108 1.21 -2.41 0.16
N GLY A 109 0.55 -3.55 0.33
CA GLY A 109 0.52 -4.61 -0.70
C GLY A 109 1.07 -5.94 -0.19
N PHE A 110 2.06 -6.51 -0.87
CA PHE A 110 2.71 -7.79 -0.55
C PHE A 110 1.81 -9.02 -0.83
N PRO A 111 2.05 -9.73 -1.95
CA PRO A 111 1.13 -10.77 -2.45
C PRO A 111 1.19 -12.10 -1.67
N SER A 112 2.16 -12.28 -0.77
CA SER A 112 2.28 -13.49 0.06
C SER A 112 2.85 -13.18 1.44
N SER A 113 2.60 -14.07 2.40
CA SER A 113 3.14 -13.96 3.77
C SER A 113 4.66 -14.05 3.81
N GLU A 114 5.28 -14.83 2.90
CA GLU A 114 6.74 -14.95 2.79
C GLU A 114 7.39 -13.63 2.36
N ILE A 115 6.82 -12.99 1.33
CA ILE A 115 7.28 -11.69 0.84
C ILE A 115 7.06 -10.63 1.92
N ALA A 116 5.86 -10.60 2.53
CA ALA A 116 5.54 -9.65 3.60
C ALA A 116 6.49 -9.79 4.80
N ALA A 117 6.84 -11.01 5.21
CA ALA A 117 7.78 -11.23 6.31
C ALA A 117 9.19 -10.75 5.97
N ALA A 118 9.64 -11.02 4.75
CA ALA A 118 10.95 -10.59 4.27
C ALA A 118 11.06 -9.05 4.22
N THR A 119 10.06 -8.39 3.65
CA THR A 119 10.01 -6.93 3.55
C THR A 119 9.76 -6.26 4.90
N ALA A 120 9.11 -6.93 5.86
CA ALA A 120 8.96 -6.44 7.24
C ALA A 120 10.30 -6.14 7.90
N THR A 121 11.26 -7.05 7.69
CA THR A 121 12.60 -6.93 8.28
C THR A 121 13.31 -5.71 7.73
N ILE A 122 13.17 -5.47 6.42
CA ILE A 122 13.73 -4.29 5.75
C ILE A 122 13.02 -3.01 6.20
N GLY A 123 11.69 -3.00 6.24
CA GLY A 123 10.90 -1.86 6.71
C GLY A 123 11.29 -1.45 8.13
N LYS A 124 11.54 -2.42 9.02
CA LYS A 124 12.04 -2.15 10.38
C LYS A 124 13.42 -1.47 10.39
N VAL A 125 14.34 -1.87 9.50
CA VAL A 125 15.68 -1.29 9.41
C VAL A 125 15.61 0.15 8.90
N TYR A 126 14.77 0.42 7.90
CA TYR A 126 14.64 1.73 7.25
C TYR A 126 13.59 2.65 7.89
N GLY A 127 12.86 2.19 8.91
CA GLY A 127 11.81 2.98 9.57
C GLY A 127 10.53 3.13 8.74
N VAL A 128 10.26 2.18 7.83
CA VAL A 128 9.08 2.16 6.96
C VAL A 128 8.04 1.21 7.53
N ALA A 129 6.82 1.72 7.75
CA ALA A 129 5.68 0.90 8.12
C ALA A 129 5.18 0.10 6.90
N GLN A 130 4.70 -1.12 7.12
CA GLN A 130 4.08 -1.91 6.06
C GLN A 130 2.69 -2.43 6.43
N ILE A 131 1.80 -2.51 5.44
CA ILE A 131 0.50 -3.17 5.56
C ILE A 131 0.39 -4.25 4.49
N ALA A 132 0.41 -5.51 4.92
CA ALA A 132 0.22 -6.65 4.04
C ALA A 132 -1.27 -6.85 3.72
N THR A 133 -1.61 -7.02 2.44
CA THR A 133 -2.99 -7.07 1.94
C THR A 133 -3.47 -8.48 1.63
N LEU A 134 -2.54 -9.40 1.33
CA LEU A 134 -2.84 -10.80 0.98
C LEU A 134 -2.11 -11.84 1.84
N ALA A 135 -1.19 -11.41 2.71
CA ALA A 135 -0.60 -12.29 3.71
C ALA A 135 -1.69 -12.79 4.66
N SER A 136 -1.95 -14.10 4.67
CA SER A 136 -2.69 -14.71 5.78
C SER A 136 -1.80 -14.71 7.01
N ALA A 137 -2.33 -14.22 8.13
CA ALA A 137 -1.80 -14.63 9.43
C ALA A 137 -2.05 -16.14 9.52
N SER A 138 -0.99 -16.95 9.58
CA SER A 138 -1.15 -18.33 10.00
C SER A 138 -1.61 -18.30 11.47
N GLU A 139 -2.76 -18.90 11.75
CA GLU A 139 -3.14 -19.29 13.11
C GLU A 139 -2.15 -20.33 13.67
#